data_AF-A0A8D2NPD7-F1
#
_entry.id   AF-A0A8D2NPD7-F1
#
_cell.length_a   1.000
_cell.length_b   1.000
_cell.length_c   1.000
_cell.angle_alpha   90.00
_cell.angle_beta   90.00
_cell.angle_gamma   90.00
#
_symmetry.space_group_name_H-M   'P 1'
#
loop_
_entity.id
_entity.type
_entity.pdbx_description
1 polymer ?
#
loop_
_entity_poly.entity_id
_entity_poly.type
_entity_poly.pdbx_seq_one_letter_code
_entity_poly.pdbx_strand_id
1 'polypeptide(L)'
;TWSCTWPQEVPAEGWGRQVGENGSLSFQHLQHNHSGLYFCRVEVCNRVAQSCGTFVMVDEPMPVPFLNLRDTTKNRILTAQGVLLLLCSAGPGLLLLFRKRWANEQLLQPKKISLEEENLYEGLNLDECSMYEDISRGVQPTYQDVGTLPAAESLLEKP
;
A
#
# COMPACT_ATOMS: atom_id res chain seq x y z
N THR A 1 -16.95 -20.00 -39.02
CA THR A 1 -17.73 -21.10 -38.42
C THR A 1 -16.78 -21.95 -37.60
N TRP A 2 -16.93 -22.00 -36.28
CA TRP A 2 -16.06 -22.81 -35.43
C TRP A 2 -16.70 -24.19 -35.35
N SER A 3 -16.09 -25.18 -36.00
CA SER A 3 -16.51 -26.57 -35.97
C SER A 3 -15.94 -27.22 -34.72
N CYS A 4 -16.77 -27.43 -33.70
CA CYS A 4 -16.42 -28.27 -32.57
C CYS A 4 -16.49 -29.74 -32.99
N THR A 5 -15.34 -30.34 -33.29
CA THR A 5 -15.20 -31.79 -33.45
C THR A 5 -15.07 -32.42 -32.07
N TRP A 6 -15.85 -33.46 -31.81
CA TRP A 6 -15.66 -34.29 -30.62
C TRP A 6 -14.23 -34.87 -30.59
N PRO A 7 -13.56 -34.88 -29.43
CA PRO A 7 -12.25 -35.49 -29.29
C PRO A 7 -12.30 -36.99 -29.59
N GLN A 8 -11.16 -37.55 -29.99
CA GLN A 8 -11.03 -38.96 -30.33
C GLN A 8 -11.39 -39.86 -29.13
N GLU A 9 -12.32 -40.80 -29.34
CA GLU A 9 -12.62 -41.85 -28.37
C GLU A 9 -11.43 -42.82 -28.27
N VAL A 10 -11.01 -43.13 -27.04
CA VAL A 10 -9.96 -44.11 -26.75
C VAL A 10 -10.52 -45.24 -25.89
N PRO A 11 -10.03 -46.48 -26.04
CA PRO A 11 -10.46 -47.57 -25.19
C PRO A 11 -10.16 -47.26 -23.72
N ALA A 12 -11.11 -47.59 -22.85
CA ALA A 12 -10.97 -47.37 -21.41
C ALA A 12 -9.92 -48.30 -20.78
N GLU A 13 -9.62 -49.44 -21.39
CA GLU A 13 -8.62 -50.39 -20.92
C GLU A 13 -7.18 -49.99 -21.31
N GLY A 14 -6.24 -50.31 -20.41
CA GLY A 14 -4.81 -50.03 -20.60
C GLY A 14 -4.33 -48.83 -19.80
N TRP A 15 -3.01 -48.62 -19.76
CA TRP A 15 -2.37 -47.53 -19.02
C TRP A 15 -2.75 -47.48 -17.53
N GLY A 16 -2.91 -48.65 -16.91
CA GLY A 16 -3.30 -48.80 -15.50
C GLY A 16 -4.80 -48.81 -15.22
N ARG A 17 -5.64 -48.69 -16.25
CA ARG A 17 -7.10 -48.86 -16.17
C ARG A 17 -7.51 -50.30 -16.49
N GLN A 18 -8.40 -50.87 -15.69
CA GLN A 18 -8.94 -52.21 -15.87
C GLN A 18 -10.46 -52.16 -15.89
N VAL A 19 -11.07 -52.83 -16.85
CA VAL A 19 -12.53 -52.99 -16.96
C VAL A 19 -12.90 -54.37 -16.41
N GLY A 20 -13.73 -54.41 -15.37
CA GLY A 20 -14.26 -55.64 -14.80
C GLY A 20 -15.43 -56.20 -15.61
N GLU A 21 -15.72 -57.49 -15.42
CA GLU A 21 -16.81 -58.20 -16.13
C GLU A 21 -18.21 -57.61 -15.89
N ASN A 22 -18.40 -56.91 -14.77
CA ASN A 22 -19.64 -56.20 -14.43
C ASN A 22 -19.70 -54.77 -15.00
N GLY A 23 -18.76 -54.37 -15.87
CA GLY A 23 -18.67 -53.02 -16.41
C GLY A 23 -18.08 -52.00 -15.44
N SER A 24 -17.43 -52.42 -14.35
CA SER A 24 -16.73 -51.51 -13.44
C SER A 24 -15.39 -51.08 -14.03
N LEU A 25 -15.11 -49.77 -14.06
CA LEU A 25 -13.78 -49.24 -14.38
C LEU A 25 -12.98 -49.04 -13.09
N SER A 26 -11.79 -49.63 -13.02
CA SER A 26 -10.87 -49.50 -11.89
C SER A 26 -9.51 -48.97 -12.33
N PHE A 27 -8.84 -48.26 -11.42
CA PHE A 27 -7.54 -47.65 -11.64
C PHE A 27 -6.53 -48.28 -10.68
N GLN A 28 -5.49 -48.93 -11.19
CA GLN A 28 -4.44 -49.52 -10.34
C GLN A 28 -3.63 -48.42 -9.62
N HIS A 29 -3.30 -47.36 -10.34
CA HIS A 29 -2.59 -46.20 -9.82
C HIS A 29 -3.12 -44.96 -10.54
N LEU A 30 -3.78 -44.07 -9.80
CA LEU A 30 -4.34 -42.83 -10.35
C LEU A 30 -3.21 -41.93 -10.87
N GLN A 31 -3.30 -41.56 -12.15
CA GLN A 31 -2.40 -40.62 -12.80
C GLN A 31 -3.18 -39.42 -13.31
N HIS A 32 -2.51 -38.28 -13.46
CA HIS A 32 -3.11 -37.05 -14.01
C HIS A 32 -3.81 -37.28 -15.36
N ASN A 33 -3.22 -38.12 -16.22
CA ASN A 33 -3.75 -38.48 -17.55
C ASN A 33 -5.03 -39.35 -17.51
N HIS A 34 -5.47 -39.79 -16.32
CA HIS A 34 -6.74 -40.48 -16.13
C HIS A 34 -7.91 -39.51 -15.97
N SER A 35 -7.64 -38.21 -15.84
CA SER A 35 -8.70 -37.19 -15.84
C SER A 35 -9.38 -37.13 -17.21
N GLY A 36 -10.70 -37.21 -17.24
CA GLY A 36 -11.45 -37.23 -18.50
C GLY A 36 -12.90 -37.67 -18.36
N LEU A 37 -13.60 -37.67 -19.49
CA LEU A 37 -14.99 -38.11 -19.58
C LEU A 37 -15.04 -39.58 -20.02
N TYR A 38 -15.64 -40.43 -19.20
CA TYR A 38 -15.74 -41.87 -19.43
C TYR A 38 -17.17 -42.25 -19.78
N PHE A 39 -17.35 -43.17 -20.71
CA PHE A 39 -18.66 -43.68 -21.11
C PHE A 39 -18.68 -45.20 -21.06
N CYS A 40 -19.80 -45.77 -20.60
CA CYS A 40 -20.09 -47.17 -20.82
C CYS A 40 -20.83 -47.31 -22.16
N ARG A 41 -20.34 -48.23 -23.01
CA ARG A 41 -20.96 -48.59 -24.29
C ARG A 41 -21.24 -50.09 -24.27
N VAL A 42 -22.48 -50.46 -24.56
CA VAL A 42 -22.94 -51.85 -24.59
C VAL A 42 -23.48 -52.14 -25.98
N GLU A 43 -23.06 -53.26 -26.56
CA GLU A 43 -23.51 -53.74 -27.86
C GLU A 43 -24.23 -55.07 -27.69
N VAL A 44 -25.52 -55.12 -28.02
CA VAL A 44 -26.34 -56.33 -27.97
C VAL A 44 -27.14 -56.44 -29.26
N CYS A 45 -27.02 -57.56 -29.96
CA CYS A 45 -27.76 -57.86 -31.20
C CYS A 45 -27.74 -56.68 -32.20
N ASN A 46 -26.55 -56.13 -32.51
CA ASN A 46 -26.34 -54.98 -33.40
C ASN A 46 -26.95 -53.65 -32.94
N ARG A 47 -27.39 -53.54 -31.68
CA ARG A 47 -27.79 -52.27 -31.07
C ARG A 47 -26.71 -51.81 -30.13
N VAL A 48 -26.22 -50.61 -30.37
CA VAL A 48 -25.25 -49.93 -29.50
C VAL A 48 -26.00 -48.93 -28.63
N ALA A 49 -25.85 -49.05 -27.31
CA ALA A 49 -26.33 -48.06 -26.35
C ALA A 49 -25.13 -47.44 -25.62
N GLN A 50 -25.24 -46.17 -25.25
CA GLN A 50 -24.20 -45.42 -24.55
C GLN A 50 -24.78 -44.71 -23.33
N SER A 51 -24.03 -44.72 -22.23
CA SER A 51 -24.36 -43.95 -21.02
C SER A 51 -24.22 -42.44 -21.22
N CYS A 52 -24.78 -41.62 -20.32
CA CYS A 52 -24.58 -40.16 -20.33
C CYS A 52 -23.12 -39.71 -20.08
N GLY A 53 -22.28 -40.61 -19.57
CA GLY A 53 -20.88 -40.34 -19.26
C GLY A 53 -20.64 -39.93 -17.80
N THR A 54 -19.41 -40.08 -17.34
CA THR A 54 -18.94 -39.70 -16.00
C THR A 54 -17.61 -38.97 -16.13
N PHE A 55 -17.56 -37.75 -15.63
CA PHE A 55 -16.32 -36.97 -15.64
C PHE A 55 -15.52 -37.28 -14.37
N VAL A 56 -14.31 -37.79 -14.56
CA VAL A 56 -13.36 -38.11 -13.49
C VAL A 56 -12.25 -37.07 -13.50
N MET A 57 -11.95 -36.49 -12.36
CA MET A 57 -10.83 -35.57 -12.16
C MET A 57 -9.89 -36.16 -11.13
N VAL A 58 -8.60 -36.24 -11.45
CA VAL A 58 -7.58 -36.69 -10.52
C VAL A 58 -7.01 -35.47 -9.80
N ASP A 59 -7.35 -35.33 -8.52
CA ASP A 59 -6.80 -34.29 -7.66
C ASP A 59 -5.36 -34.63 -7.29
N GLU A 60 -4.42 -33.82 -7.77
CA GLU A 60 -3.03 -33.90 -7.33
C GLU A 60 -2.89 -33.27 -5.95
N PRO A 61 -2.17 -33.93 -5.01
CA PRO A 61 -1.86 -33.29 -3.74
C PRO A 61 -1.08 -32.01 -4.02
N MET A 62 -1.46 -30.91 -3.36
CA MET A 62 -0.77 -29.64 -3.52
C MET A 62 0.74 -29.87 -3.34
N PRO A 63 1.57 -29.46 -4.32
CA PRO A 63 3.01 -29.66 -4.20
C PRO A 63 3.45 -29.01 -2.89
N VAL A 64 4.01 -29.83 -2.00
CA VAL A 64 4.54 -29.34 -0.74
C VAL A 64 5.54 -28.23 -1.06
N PRO A 65 5.40 -27.04 -0.47
CA PRO A 65 6.32 -25.96 -0.76
C PRO A 65 7.74 -26.43 -0.41
N PHE A 66 8.65 -26.32 -1.39
CA PHE A 66 10.07 -26.70 -1.23
C PHE A 66 10.70 -26.10 0.03
N LEU A 67 10.20 -24.94 0.45
CA LEU A 67 10.55 -24.29 1.69
C LEU A 67 9.35 -24.38 2.65
N ASN A 68 9.33 -25.42 3.50
CA ASN A 68 8.35 -25.52 4.58
C ASN A 68 8.71 -24.53 5.70
N LEU A 69 8.44 -23.25 5.46
CA LEU A 69 8.63 -22.20 6.44
C LEU A 69 7.45 -22.16 7.40
N ARG A 70 7.77 -22.29 8.70
CA ARG A 70 6.85 -21.93 9.77
C ARG A 70 6.35 -20.51 9.56
N ASP A 71 5.07 -20.25 9.84
CA ASP A 71 4.45 -18.95 9.55
C ASP A 71 5.17 -17.77 10.22
N THR A 72 5.79 -18.01 11.38
CA THR A 72 6.66 -17.05 12.06
C THR A 72 7.86 -16.61 11.23
N THR A 73 8.45 -17.53 10.46
CA THR A 73 9.62 -17.27 9.62
C THR A 73 9.23 -16.50 8.36
N LYS A 74 8.04 -16.76 7.79
CA LYS A 74 7.49 -16.00 6.66
C LYS A 74 7.32 -14.52 7.03
N ASN A 75 6.70 -14.26 8.18
CA ASN A 75 6.46 -12.90 8.65
C ASN A 75 7.77 -12.17 8.93
N ARG A 76 8.76 -12.84 9.51
CA ARG A 76 10.08 -12.26 9.75
C ARG A 76 10.80 -11.89 8.45
N ILE A 77 10.77 -12.75 7.44
CA ILE A 77 11.38 -12.46 6.13
C ILE A 77 10.70 -11.28 5.46
N LEU A 78 9.37 -11.24 5.45
CA LEU A 78 8.61 -10.13 4.88
C LEU A 78 8.94 -8.80 5.57
N THR A 79 8.99 -8.80 6.91
CA THR A 79 9.35 -7.60 7.67
C THR A 79 10.79 -7.16 7.43
N ALA A 80 11.75 -8.09 7.36
CA ALA A 80 13.15 -7.77 7.13
C ALA A 80 13.38 -7.19 5.72
N GLN A 81 12.76 -7.79 4.69
CA GLN A 81 12.82 -7.29 3.33
C GLN A 81 12.16 -5.90 3.23
N GLY A 82 11.01 -5.71 3.88
CA GLY A 82 10.32 -4.41 3.93
C GLY A 82 11.17 -3.31 4.56
N VAL A 83 11.82 -3.58 5.70
CA VAL A 83 12.72 -2.62 6.35
C VAL A 83 13.93 -2.32 5.47
N LEU A 84 14.54 -3.33 4.85
CA LEU A 84 15.70 -3.16 3.98
C LEU A 84 15.36 -2.28 2.75
N LEU A 85 14.21 -2.52 2.12
CA LEU A 85 13.73 -1.72 0.99
C LEU A 85 13.43 -0.27 1.39
N LEU A 86 12.83 -0.06 2.57
CA LEU A 86 12.56 1.27 3.09
C LEU A 86 13.86 2.03 3.36
N LEU A 87 14.83 1.41 4.03
CA LEU A 87 16.13 2.04 4.29
C LEU A 87 16.91 2.32 3.00
N CYS A 88 16.86 1.41 2.03
CA CYS A 88 17.55 1.57 0.75
C CYS A 88 16.95 2.69 -0.12
N SER A 89 15.63 2.89 -0.07
CA SER A 89 14.96 3.95 -0.83
C SER A 89 14.96 5.30 -0.11
N ALA A 90 14.57 5.35 1.16
CA ALA A 90 14.45 6.59 1.92
C ALA A 90 15.80 7.08 2.48
N GLY A 91 16.73 6.17 2.77
CA GLY A 91 18.03 6.49 3.37
C GLY A 91 18.85 7.48 2.54
N PRO A 92 19.10 7.23 1.25
CA PRO A 92 19.83 8.17 0.39
C PRO A 92 19.14 9.54 0.31
N GLY A 93 17.80 9.56 0.18
CA GLY A 93 17.04 10.81 0.14
C GLY A 93 17.19 11.62 1.42
N LEU A 94 17.05 10.96 2.58
CA LEU A 94 17.16 11.61 3.88
C LEU A 94 18.60 12.09 4.17
N LEU A 95 19.62 11.32 3.79
CA LEU A 95 21.03 11.72 3.93
C LEU A 95 21.35 12.96 3.09
N LEU A 96 20.85 13.04 1.85
CA LEU A 96 21.04 14.22 1.00
C LEU A 96 20.34 15.46 1.57
N LEU A 97 19.12 15.30 2.09
CA LEU A 97 18.38 16.39 2.73
C LEU A 97 19.09 16.88 4.00
N PHE A 98 19.61 15.97 4.84
CA PHE A 98 20.37 16.37 6.03
C PHE A 98 21.67 17.08 5.69
N ARG A 99 22.41 16.62 4.68
CA ARG A 99 23.63 17.33 4.23
C ARG A 99 23.30 18.73 3.71
N LYS A 100 22.22 18.88 2.95
CA LYS A 100 21.72 20.19 2.46
C LYS A 100 21.30 21.09 3.61
N ARG A 101 20.54 20.57 4.58
CA ARG A 101 20.11 21.32 5.77
C ARG A 101 21.31 21.80 6.58
N TRP A 102 22.28 20.92 6.82
CA TRP A 102 23.50 21.25 7.57
C TRP A 102 24.35 22.30 6.85
N ALA A 103 24.53 22.18 5.53
CA ALA A 103 25.25 23.19 4.74
C ALA A 103 24.51 24.55 4.73
N ASN A 104 23.17 24.53 4.69
CA ASN A 104 22.37 25.76 4.76
C ASN A 104 22.50 26.44 6.12
N GLU A 105 22.43 25.66 7.22
CA GLU A 105 22.61 26.17 8.58
C GLU A 105 24.00 26.80 8.76
N GLN A 106 25.06 26.16 8.25
CA GLN A 106 26.42 26.72 8.25
C GLN A 106 26.56 28.03 7.45
N LEU A 107 25.78 28.22 6.38
CA LEU A 107 25.77 29.46 5.60
C LEU A 107 24.92 30.56 6.25
N LEU A 108 23.91 30.20 7.04
CA LEU A 108 23.07 31.15 7.77
C LEU A 108 23.75 31.68 9.04
N GLN A 109 24.63 30.90 9.68
CA GLN A 109 25.40 31.34 10.85
C GLN A 109 26.21 32.63 10.61
N PRO A 110 27.05 32.78 9.55
CA PRO A 110 27.79 34.01 9.32
C PRO A 110 26.89 35.20 8.97
N LYS A 111 25.75 34.96 8.28
CA LYS A 111 24.75 35.99 7.98
C LYS A 111 24.02 36.46 9.25
N LYS A 112 23.74 35.54 10.18
CA LYS A 112 23.17 35.84 11.48
C LYS A 112 24.16 36.64 12.33
N ILE A 113 25.43 36.24 12.37
CA ILE A 113 26.50 36.97 13.08
C ILE A 113 26.68 38.38 12.50
N SER A 114 26.66 38.55 11.17
CA SER A 114 26.77 39.89 10.56
C SER A 114 25.54 40.77 10.80
N LEU A 115 24.34 40.18 10.87
CA LEU A 115 23.10 40.90 11.19
C LEU A 115 22.99 41.24 12.68
N GLU A 116 23.53 40.39 13.57
CA GLU A 116 23.64 40.66 15.02
C GLU A 116 24.67 41.74 15.31
N GLU A 117 25.76 41.82 14.53
CA GLU A 117 26.78 42.88 14.64
C GLU A 117 26.25 44.27 14.20
N GLU A 118 25.33 44.32 13.23
CA GLU A 118 24.58 45.55 12.88
C GLU A 118 23.46 45.90 13.90
N ASN A 119 23.00 44.94 14.72
CA ASN A 119 21.97 45.12 15.75
C ASN A 119 22.56 45.47 17.14
N LEU A 120 23.81 45.97 17.21
CA LEU A 120 24.43 46.40 18.47
C LEU A 120 23.90 47.73 19.04
N TYR A 121 22.79 48.26 18.50
CA TYR A 121 22.10 49.40 19.08
C TYR A 121 20.60 49.15 19.18
N GLU A 122 20.19 48.25 20.09
CA GLU A 122 18.94 48.39 20.85
C GLU A 122 18.89 47.29 21.90
N GLY A 123 19.04 47.69 23.17
CA GLY A 123 18.85 46.83 24.34
C GLY A 123 17.39 46.43 24.52
N LEU A 124 16.86 45.63 23.60
CA LEU A 124 15.56 44.99 23.71
C LEU A 124 15.75 43.47 23.59
N ASN A 125 15.95 42.83 24.74
CA ASN A 125 16.00 41.38 24.82
C ASN A 125 14.56 40.84 24.93
N LEU A 126 14.08 40.13 23.91
CA LEU A 126 12.69 39.64 23.83
C LEU A 126 12.34 38.66 24.97
N ASP A 127 13.34 38.07 25.61
CA ASP A 127 13.21 37.18 26.76
C ASP A 127 12.93 37.93 28.09
N GLU A 128 13.11 39.26 28.09
CA GLU A 128 13.00 40.12 29.28
C GLU A 128 11.69 40.93 29.31
N CYS A 129 10.80 40.73 28.32
CA CYS A 129 9.42 41.20 28.34
C CYS A 129 8.59 40.43 29.38
N SER A 130 8.86 40.70 30.66
CA SER A 130 7.95 40.35 31.74
C SER A 130 6.61 41.08 31.50
N MET A 131 5.56 40.27 31.51
CA MET A 131 4.15 40.62 31.36
C MET A 131 3.76 41.75 32.32
N TYR A 132 3.50 42.96 31.81
CA TYR A 132 2.80 44.02 32.56
C TYR A 132 1.32 43.62 32.70
N GLU A 133 1.06 42.65 33.57
CA GLU A 133 -0.23 42.57 34.27
C GLU A 133 -0.21 43.62 35.39
N ASP A 134 -1.38 44.22 35.63
CA ASP A 134 -1.70 45.19 36.69
C ASP A 134 -1.31 46.66 36.49
N ILE A 135 -2.12 47.36 35.70
CA ILE A 135 -2.52 48.72 36.08
C ILE A 135 -4.05 48.81 36.11
N SER A 136 -4.63 48.61 37.29
CA SER A 136 -6.00 49.03 37.59
C SER A 136 -6.08 50.57 37.57
N ARG A 137 -6.36 51.19 36.42
CA ARG A 137 -6.65 52.63 36.35
C ARG A 137 -8.12 52.89 36.67
N GLY A 138 -8.34 53.40 37.88
CA GLY A 138 -9.59 54.04 38.29
C GLY A 138 -9.94 55.26 37.41
N VAL A 139 -11.21 55.60 37.40
CA VAL A 139 -11.84 56.66 36.61
C VAL A 139 -11.27 58.04 36.99
N GLN A 140 -10.34 58.59 36.21
CA GLN A 140 -10.15 60.04 36.07
C GLN A 140 -9.30 60.40 34.82
N PRO A 141 -9.62 61.49 34.09
CA PRO A 141 -8.97 61.86 32.84
C PRO A 141 -7.73 62.72 33.11
N THR A 142 -6.61 62.40 32.47
CA THR A 142 -5.40 63.22 32.46
C THR A 142 -4.91 63.40 31.03
N TYR A 143 -5.55 64.27 30.26
CA TYR A 143 -4.94 65.49 29.69
C TYR A 143 -5.98 66.23 28.82
N GLN A 144 -5.93 67.55 28.82
CA GLN A 144 -6.87 68.46 28.18
C GLN A 144 -6.10 69.29 27.14
N ASP A 145 -6.36 69.07 25.85
CA ASP A 145 -5.67 69.74 24.75
C ASP A 145 -6.18 71.18 24.55
N VAL A 146 -5.25 72.13 24.55
CA VAL A 146 -5.47 73.56 24.26
C VAL A 146 -5.36 73.78 22.75
N GLY A 147 -6.48 74.12 22.11
CA GLY A 147 -6.50 74.51 20.70
C GLY A 147 -7.79 74.18 19.96
N THR A 148 -8.95 74.46 20.55
CA THR A 148 -10.22 74.42 19.83
C THR A 148 -10.58 75.83 19.35
N LEU A 149 -10.67 76.01 18.03
CA LEU A 149 -11.66 76.94 17.46
C LEU A 149 -12.34 76.26 16.27
N PRO A 150 -13.68 76.42 16.14
CA PRO A 150 -14.54 75.37 15.64
C PRO A 150 -15.16 75.70 14.28
N ALA A 151 -15.76 74.66 13.70
CA ALA A 151 -16.77 74.68 12.65
C ALA A 151 -16.26 74.92 11.22
N ALA A 152 -16.22 73.87 10.42
CA ALA A 152 -17.39 73.57 9.59
C ALA A 152 -17.24 72.16 8.99
N GLU A 153 -18.33 71.41 9.10
CA GLU A 153 -18.59 70.17 8.41
C GLU A 153 -18.50 70.36 6.89
N SER A 154 -17.73 69.52 6.20
CA SER A 154 -18.04 69.17 4.81
C SER A 154 -17.40 67.84 4.43
N LEU A 155 -18.27 66.84 4.41
CA LEU A 155 -18.27 65.66 3.56
C LEU A 155 -17.38 65.79 2.32
N LEU A 156 -16.45 64.86 2.13
CA LEU A 156 -15.98 64.47 0.80
C LEU A 156 -15.74 62.96 0.76
N GLU A 157 -16.73 62.31 0.17
CA GLU A 157 -16.79 60.92 -0.24
C GLU A 157 -15.79 60.65 -1.38
N LYS A 158 -15.34 59.39 -1.44
CA LYS A 158 -14.34 58.81 -2.33
C LYS A 158 -14.78 58.76 -3.80
N PRO A 159 -13.81 58.88 -4.74
CA PRO A 159 -13.69 57.92 -5.85
C PRO A 159 -12.49 56.97 -5.67
#